data_AF-A0A2D0AIE8-F1
#
_entry.id   AF-A0A2D0AIE8-F1
#
_cell.length_a   1.000
_cell.length_b   1.000
_cell.length_c   1.000
_cell.angle_alpha   90.00
_cell.angle_beta   90.00
_cell.angle_gamma   90.00
#
_symmetry.space_group_name_H-M   'P 1'
#
loop_
_entity.id
_entity.type
_entity.pdbx_description
1 polymer ?
#
loop_
_entity_poly.entity_id
_entity_poly.type
_entity_poly.pdbx_seq_one_letter_code
_entity_poly.pdbx_strand_id
1 'polypeptide(L)'
;MKAIYIILVICLTKCSAQTKNNKLENELIKVKNQAFCDCYYEATKNESIKYKDGSSYVQIINLKEEYIFGNENYRKMISDWLKKDYKSYDLNNNLYMMKCLDFYNSKELEKFIDSIRRNEYRQ
;
A
#
# COMPACT_ATOMS: atom_id res chain seq x y z
N MET A 1 31.90 32.43 -13.46
CA MET A 1 32.15 31.07 -12.94
C MET A 1 31.36 30.73 -11.67
N LYS A 2 31.37 31.55 -10.60
CA LYS A 2 30.64 31.25 -9.35
C LYS A 2 29.11 31.08 -9.51
N ALA A 3 28.46 31.92 -10.31
CA ALA A 3 27.02 31.85 -10.54
C ALA A 3 26.58 30.55 -11.27
N ILE A 4 27.37 30.08 -12.25
CA ILE A 4 27.12 28.82 -12.97
C ILE A 4 27.23 27.64 -12.02
N TYR A 5 28.23 27.65 -11.12
CA TYR A 5 28.42 26.60 -10.13
C TYR A 5 27.26 26.52 -9.12
N ILE A 6 26.76 27.69 -8.67
CA ILE A 6 25.61 27.77 -7.77
C ILE A 6 24.34 27.22 -8.44
N ILE A 7 24.08 27.59 -9.70
CA ILE A 7 22.93 27.08 -10.47
C ILE A 7 23.04 25.56 -10.65
N LEU A 8 24.22 25.04 -10.97
CA LEU A 8 24.43 23.61 -11.15
C LEU A 8 24.17 22.82 -9.85
N VAL A 9 24.64 23.33 -8.70
CA VAL A 9 24.40 22.72 -7.38
C VAL A 9 22.92 22.74 -7.00
N ILE A 10 22.20 23.84 -7.28
CA ILE A 10 20.75 23.93 -7.03
C ILE A 10 19.97 22.95 -7.93
N CYS A 11 20.37 22.79 -9.19
CA CYS A 11 19.73 21.82 -10.09
C CYS A 11 19.98 20.37 -9.66
N LEU A 12 21.21 20.03 -9.26
CA LEU A 12 21.56 18.68 -8.81
C LEU A 12 20.83 18.28 -7.52
N THR A 13 20.73 19.19 -6.56
CA THR A 13 20.00 18.94 -5.30
C THR A 13 18.50 18.73 -5.51
N LYS A 14 17.86 19.52 -6.39
CA LYS A 14 16.46 19.32 -6.77
C LYS A 14 16.22 17.98 -7.47
N CYS A 15 17.10 17.60 -8.40
CA CYS A 15 16.99 16.33 -9.12
C CYS A 15 17.14 15.11 -8.18
N SER A 16 18.08 15.18 -7.25
CA SER A 16 18.27 14.14 -6.22
C SER A 16 17.03 13.98 -5.32
N ALA A 17 16.46 15.10 -4.84
CA ALA A 17 15.25 15.08 -4.01
C ALA A 17 14.05 14.49 -4.76
N GLN A 18 13.85 14.87 -6.03
CA GLN A 18 12.79 14.32 -6.87
C GLN A 18 12.95 12.82 -7.11
N THR A 19 14.19 12.35 -7.30
CA THR A 19 14.48 10.92 -7.49
C THR A 19 14.20 10.12 -6.21
N LYS A 20 14.57 10.65 -5.03
CA LYS A 20 14.26 10.04 -3.73
C LYS A 20 12.73 9.95 -3.51
N ASN A 21 12.01 11.03 -3.83
CA ASN A 21 10.55 11.07 -3.74
C ASN A 21 9.90 10.02 -4.66
N ASN A 22 10.30 9.98 -5.93
CA ASN A 22 9.77 8.99 -6.89
C ASN A 22 10.02 7.54 -6.43
N LYS A 23 11.21 7.26 -5.86
CA LYS A 23 11.51 5.95 -5.30
C LYS A 23 10.58 5.61 -4.12
N LEU A 24 10.36 6.56 -3.21
CA LEU A 24 9.45 6.36 -2.08
C LEU A 24 8.02 6.10 -2.55
N GLU A 25 7.46 6.91 -3.45
CA GLU A 25 6.10 6.72 -3.94
C GLU A 25 5.91 5.35 -4.64
N ASN A 26 6.93 4.88 -5.38
CA ASN A 26 6.90 3.55 -5.97
C ASN A 26 6.85 2.43 -4.92
N GLU A 27 7.57 2.57 -3.80
CA GLU A 27 7.50 1.60 -2.71
C GLU A 27 6.17 1.69 -1.94
N LEU A 28 5.63 2.89 -1.74
CA LEU A 28 4.32 3.09 -1.11
C LEU A 28 3.19 2.44 -1.93
N ILE A 29 3.28 2.47 -3.26
CA ILE A 29 2.35 1.75 -4.14
C ILE A 29 2.41 0.24 -3.87
N LYS A 30 3.60 -0.34 -3.68
CA LYS A 30 3.72 -1.78 -3.36
C LYS A 30 3.13 -2.12 -2.00
N VAL A 31 3.28 -1.26 -0.99
CA VAL A 31 2.60 -1.43 0.31
C VAL A 31 1.07 -1.38 0.13
N LYS A 32 0.58 -0.44 -0.67
CA LYS A 32 -0.85 -0.33 -1.00
C LYS A 32 -1.36 -1.59 -1.71
N ASN A 33 -0.57 -2.14 -2.64
CA ASN A 33 -0.88 -3.40 -3.32
C ASN A 33 -0.86 -4.59 -2.35
N GLN A 34 0.09 -4.64 -1.41
CA GLN A 34 0.08 -5.67 -0.37
C GLN A 34 -1.20 -5.60 0.48
N ALA A 35 -1.68 -4.40 0.82
CA ALA A 35 -2.92 -4.25 1.57
C ALA A 35 -4.13 -4.83 0.83
N PHE A 36 -4.18 -4.67 -0.50
CA PHE A 36 -5.18 -5.34 -1.33
C PHE A 36 -5.03 -6.86 -1.29
N CYS A 37 -3.81 -7.38 -1.48
CA CYS A 37 -3.51 -8.81 -1.41
C CYS A 37 -3.94 -9.43 -0.07
N ASP A 38 -3.63 -8.76 1.04
CA ASP A 38 -3.99 -9.20 2.39
C ASP A 38 -5.51 -9.13 2.61
N CYS A 39 -6.17 -8.08 2.15
CA CYS A 39 -7.63 -8.00 2.18
C CYS A 39 -8.26 -9.19 1.46
N TYR A 40 -7.79 -9.47 0.24
CA TYR A 40 -8.36 -10.54 -0.59
C TYR A 40 -8.08 -11.91 0.03
N TYR A 41 -6.86 -12.13 0.53
CA TYR A 41 -6.50 -13.33 1.25
C TYR A 41 -7.40 -13.54 2.47
N GLU A 42 -7.57 -12.53 3.33
CA GLU A 42 -8.40 -12.65 4.53
C GLU A 42 -9.89 -12.83 4.20
N ALA A 43 -10.39 -12.19 3.15
CA ALA A 43 -11.76 -12.37 2.66
C ALA A 43 -12.04 -13.80 2.18
N THR A 44 -11.01 -14.48 1.69
CA THR A 44 -11.13 -15.76 0.97
C THR A 44 -10.43 -16.94 1.66
N LYS A 45 -9.86 -16.74 2.85
CA LYS A 45 -9.04 -17.76 3.54
C LYS A 45 -9.78 -19.07 3.83
N ASN A 46 -11.10 -19.03 3.92
CA ASN A 46 -11.96 -20.18 4.14
C ASN A 46 -12.56 -20.75 2.85
N GLU A 47 -12.28 -20.13 1.70
CA GLU A 47 -12.73 -20.57 0.39
C GLU A 47 -11.76 -21.59 -0.22
N SER A 48 -12.30 -22.48 -1.05
CA SER A 48 -11.53 -23.43 -1.86
C SER A 48 -10.88 -22.72 -3.05
N ILE A 49 -9.90 -21.85 -2.80
CA ILE A 49 -9.16 -21.17 -3.88
C ILE A 49 -7.98 -22.02 -4.34
N LYS A 50 -7.99 -22.33 -5.63
CA LYS A 50 -6.98 -23.14 -6.32
C LYS A 50 -5.59 -22.48 -6.41
N TYR A 51 -5.50 -21.15 -6.35
CA TYR A 51 -4.25 -20.40 -6.50
C TYR A 51 -4.12 -19.30 -5.42
N LYS A 52 -3.28 -19.55 -4.40
CA LYS A 52 -2.98 -18.58 -3.33
C LYS A 52 -1.79 -17.65 -3.66
N ASP A 53 -1.13 -17.87 -4.80
CA ASP A 53 0.16 -17.28 -5.17
C ASP A 53 0.13 -15.77 -5.48
N GLY A 54 -1.05 -15.18 -5.72
CA GLY A 54 -1.19 -13.77 -6.11
C GLY A 54 -1.05 -12.73 -4.96
N SER A 55 -0.49 -13.09 -3.81
CA SER A 55 -0.71 -12.34 -2.56
C SER A 55 0.55 -11.83 -1.80
N SER A 56 1.67 -11.59 -2.49
CA SER A 56 2.93 -11.27 -1.79
C SER A 56 3.82 -10.22 -2.47
N TYR A 57 3.41 -8.94 -2.41
CA TYR A 57 4.30 -7.81 -2.67
C TYR A 57 5.38 -7.65 -1.58
N VAL A 58 5.21 -8.25 -0.39
CA VAL A 58 6.19 -8.19 0.72
C VAL A 58 7.60 -8.61 0.32
N GLN A 59 7.75 -9.48 -0.67
CA GLN A 59 9.08 -9.93 -1.16
C GLN A 59 9.82 -8.86 -1.96
N ILE A 60 9.12 -7.82 -2.43
CA ILE A 60 9.67 -6.79 -3.34
C ILE A 60 9.51 -5.36 -2.82
N ILE A 61 9.02 -5.20 -1.58
CA ILE A 61 8.94 -3.91 -0.88
C ILE A 61 10.30 -3.60 -0.25
N ASN A 62 10.83 -2.41 -0.53
CA ASN A 62 12.07 -1.90 0.04
C ASN A 62 11.79 -0.77 1.06
N LEU A 63 10.93 -1.07 2.03
CA LEU A 63 10.59 -0.25 3.19
C LEU A 63 10.67 -1.12 4.46
N LYS A 64 10.57 -0.49 5.63
CA LYS A 64 10.59 -1.22 6.90
C LYS A 64 9.44 -2.23 6.97
N GLU A 65 9.77 -3.46 7.34
CA GLU A 65 8.83 -4.57 7.43
C GLU A 65 7.74 -4.33 8.48
N GLU A 66 8.05 -3.58 9.53
CA GLU A 66 7.17 -3.18 10.64
C GLU A 66 5.96 -2.31 10.22
N TYR A 67 5.97 -1.79 8.99
CA TYR A 67 4.77 -1.18 8.44
C TYR A 67 3.67 -2.22 8.17
N ILE A 68 4.03 -3.47 7.89
CA ILE A 68 3.09 -4.54 7.54
C ILE A 68 3.10 -5.62 8.63
N PHE A 69 4.28 -6.19 8.91
CA PHE A 69 4.45 -7.29 9.84
C PHE A 69 4.45 -6.79 11.29
N GLY A 70 3.63 -7.43 12.14
CA GLY A 70 3.47 -7.02 13.54
C GLY A 70 2.70 -5.70 13.72
N ASN A 71 2.24 -5.06 12.65
CA ASN A 71 1.51 -3.80 12.74
C ASN A 71 0.02 -4.03 13.03
N GLU A 72 -0.38 -3.87 14.30
CA GLU A 72 -1.76 -4.07 14.72
C GLU A 72 -2.75 -3.14 14.01
N ASN A 73 -2.37 -1.88 13.76
CA ASN A 73 -3.24 -0.92 13.09
C ASN A 73 -3.51 -1.33 11.64
N TYR A 74 -2.49 -1.79 10.94
CA TYR A 74 -2.62 -2.31 9.58
C TYR A 74 -3.57 -3.52 9.52
N ARG A 75 -3.38 -4.52 10.41
CA ARG A 75 -4.23 -5.72 10.44
C ARG A 75 -5.66 -5.40 10.87
N LYS A 76 -5.83 -4.52 11.86
CA LYS A 76 -7.15 -4.07 12.33
C LYS A 76 -7.91 -3.33 11.23
N MET A 77 -7.26 -2.46 10.46
CA MET A 77 -7.86 -1.75 9.34
C MET A 77 -8.46 -2.70 8.30
N ILE A 78 -7.72 -3.75 7.92
CA ILE A 78 -8.21 -4.78 6.98
C ILE A 78 -9.39 -5.54 7.60
N SER A 79 -9.24 -6.02 8.84
CA SER A 79 -10.29 -6.78 9.52
C SER A 79 -11.59 -5.98 9.68
N ASP A 80 -11.49 -4.70 10.03
CA ASP A 80 -12.65 -3.82 10.16
C ASP A 80 -13.31 -3.54 8.82
N TRP A 81 -12.53 -3.39 7.74
CA TRP A 81 -13.08 -3.23 6.40
C TRP A 81 -13.90 -4.44 5.96
N LEU A 82 -13.40 -5.65 6.24
CA LEU A 82 -14.06 -6.89 5.82
C LEU A 82 -15.44 -7.11 6.45
N LYS A 83 -15.71 -6.49 7.60
CA LYS A 83 -17.01 -6.52 8.29
C LYS A 83 -18.12 -5.77 7.53
N LYS A 84 -17.80 -4.94 6.54
CA LYS A 84 -18.79 -4.23 5.73
C LYS A 84 -19.66 -5.20 4.95
N ASP A 85 -20.97 -4.98 4.96
CA ASP A 85 -21.93 -5.80 4.21
C ASP A 85 -21.90 -5.45 2.72
N TYR A 86 -21.85 -6.47 1.87
CA TYR A 86 -21.80 -6.36 0.41
C TYR A 86 -22.89 -7.26 -0.16
N LYS A 87 -23.93 -6.65 -0.72
CA LYS A 87 -25.10 -7.37 -1.24
C LYS A 87 -24.98 -7.56 -2.75
N SER A 88 -25.07 -8.80 -3.18
CA SER A 88 -25.17 -9.18 -4.59
C SER A 88 -26.62 -9.55 -4.93
N TYR A 89 -27.03 -9.31 -6.18
CA TYR A 89 -28.28 -9.87 -6.71
C TYR A 89 -28.22 -11.40 -6.82
N ASP A 90 -27.02 -11.95 -7.05
CA ASP A 90 -26.74 -13.39 -6.94
C ASP A 90 -26.25 -13.72 -5.53
N LEU A 91 -27.06 -14.47 -4.78
CA LEU A 91 -26.77 -14.87 -3.40
C LEU A 91 -25.52 -15.76 -3.26
N ASN A 92 -25.02 -16.34 -4.36
CA ASN A 92 -23.80 -17.14 -4.36
C ASN A 92 -22.52 -16.30 -4.49
N ASN A 93 -22.65 -14.99 -4.73
CA ASN A 93 -21.51 -14.11 -4.95
C ASN A 93 -21.23 -13.22 -3.74
N ASN A 94 -20.12 -13.51 -3.06
CA ASN A 94 -19.67 -12.78 -1.87
C ASN A 94 -18.96 -11.44 -2.18
N LEU A 95 -18.73 -11.12 -3.46
CA LEU A 95 -18.14 -9.85 -3.92
C LEU A 95 -16.77 -9.51 -3.30
N TYR A 96 -15.97 -10.51 -2.92
CA TYR A 96 -14.68 -10.33 -2.24
C TYR A 96 -13.72 -9.41 -2.99
N MET A 97 -13.61 -9.60 -4.31
CA MET A 97 -12.76 -8.78 -5.17
C MET A 97 -13.18 -7.30 -5.15
N MET A 98 -14.49 -7.03 -5.30
CA MET A 98 -15.03 -5.68 -5.28
C MET A 98 -14.81 -5.02 -3.91
N LYS A 99 -15.08 -5.75 -2.83
CA LYS A 99 -14.85 -5.29 -1.46
C LYS A 99 -13.40 -4.88 -1.22
N CYS A 100 -12.44 -5.66 -1.70
CA CYS A 100 -11.02 -5.33 -1.56
C CYS A 100 -10.53 -4.26 -2.54
N LEU A 101 -11.15 -4.14 -3.72
CA LEU A 101 -10.87 -3.02 -4.63
C LEU A 101 -11.36 -1.68 -4.04
N ASP A 102 -12.51 -1.69 -3.37
CA ASP A 102 -13.01 -0.51 -2.64
C ASP A 102 -12.10 -0.19 -1.44
N PHE A 103 -11.58 -1.20 -0.74
CA PHE A 103 -10.56 -1.01 0.29
C PHE A 103 -9.29 -0.36 -0.27
N TYR A 104 -8.81 -0.84 -1.41
CA TYR A 104 -7.65 -0.28 -2.10
C TYR A 104 -7.83 1.21 -2.43
N ASN A 105 -9.05 1.64 -2.71
CA ASN A 105 -9.38 3.05 -2.99
C ASN A 105 -9.91 3.82 -1.77
N SER A 106 -9.86 3.23 -0.58
CA SER A 106 -10.42 3.83 0.64
C SER A 106 -9.55 4.94 1.22
N LYS A 107 -10.20 5.90 1.88
CA LYS A 107 -9.52 6.97 2.64
C LYS A 107 -8.75 6.40 3.84
N GLU A 108 -9.20 5.27 4.37
CA GLU A 108 -8.57 4.55 5.47
C GLU A 108 -7.19 4.05 5.05
N LEU A 109 -7.10 3.35 3.91
CA LEU A 109 -5.81 2.90 3.38
C LEU A 109 -4.94 4.08 2.94
N GLU A 110 -5.51 5.10 2.31
CA GLU A 110 -4.79 6.33 1.96
C GLU A 110 -4.12 6.97 3.18
N LYS A 111 -4.85 7.16 4.28
CA LYS A 111 -4.30 7.70 5.53
C LYS A 111 -3.17 6.86 6.11
N PHE A 112 -3.27 5.53 5.98
CA PHE A 112 -2.22 4.62 6.40
C PHE A 112 -0.96 4.79 5.54
N ILE A 113 -1.09 4.81 4.21
CA ILE A 113 0.03 5.07 3.29
C ILE A 113 0.66 6.45 3.56
N ASP A 114 -0.15 7.48 3.80
CA ASP A 114 0.33 8.81 4.15
C ASP A 114 1.12 8.83 5.47
N SER A 115 0.77 7.96 6.42
CA SER A 115 1.51 7.84 7.67
C SER A 115 2.91 7.27 7.47
N ILE A 116 3.05 6.26 6.60
CA ILE A 116 4.33 5.69 6.19
C ILE A 116 5.15 6.76 5.48
N ARG A 117 4.53 7.45 4.51
CA ARG A 117 5.17 8.56 3.78
C ARG A 117 5.79 9.59 4.73
N ARG A 118 5.03 10.02 5.75
CA ARG A 118 5.53 10.97 6.77
C ARG A 118 6.69 10.40 7.59
N ASN A 119 6.65 9.12 7.94
CA ASN A 119 7.72 8.47 8.71
C ASN A 119 9.01 8.32 7.90
N GLU A 120 8.92 8.05 6.61
CA GLU A 120 10.07 7.97 5.70
C GLU A 120 10.69 9.35 5.40
N TYR A 121 9.89 10.42 5.38
CA TYR A 121 10.42 11.78 5.24
C TYR A 121 11.10 12.32 6.50
N ARG A 122 10.82 11.76 7.68
CA ARG A 122 11.47 12.14 8.94
C ARG A 122 12.83 11.45 9.15
N GLN A 123 13.20 10.50 8.30
CA GLN A 123 14.46 9.79 8.29
C GLN A 123 15.46 10.43 7.32
#